data_AF-A0A2G6BPQ1-F1
#
_entry.id   AF-A0A2G6BPQ1-F1
#
_cell.length_a   1.000
_cell.length_b   1.000
_cell.length_c   1.000
_cell.angle_alpha   90.00
_cell.angle_beta   90.00
_cell.angle_gamma   90.00
#
_symmetry.space_group_name_H-M   'P 1'
#
loop_
_entity.id
_entity.type
_entity.pdbx_description
1 polymer ?
#
loop_
_entity_poly.entity_id
_entity_poly.type
_entity_poly.pdbx_seq_one_letter_code
_entity_poly.pdbx_strand_id
1 'polypeptide(L)'
;MHVNYIFEVIKKGKNMDIIGKEDILNIDDCEFSKTTINNTDMENAVITDVNMKNSKFEDIDFSGTKINNVSLNNVEITDCDLEGMTIDGIDIMEMYEFYQENKK
;
A
#
# COMPACT_ATOMS: atom_id res chain seq x y z
N MET A 1 -0.87 10.55 -18.06
CA MET A 1 -0.29 11.79 -17.49
C MET A 1 -0.07 11.61 -15.98
N HIS A 2 0.68 10.57 -15.54
CA HIS A 2 0.78 10.24 -14.10
C HIS A 2 2.20 9.85 -13.62
N VAL A 3 3.22 9.89 -14.48
CA VAL A 3 4.57 9.40 -14.11
C VAL A 3 5.44 10.50 -13.48
N ASN A 4 5.05 11.78 -13.58
CA ASN A 4 5.88 12.90 -13.13
C ASN A 4 5.84 13.17 -11.62
N TYR A 5 4.83 12.68 -10.89
CA TYR A 5 4.74 12.90 -9.43
C TYR A 5 5.67 11.98 -8.62
N ILE A 6 5.95 10.78 -9.15
CA ILE A 6 6.85 9.81 -8.51
C ILE A 6 8.28 10.39 -8.40
N PHE A 7 8.72 11.21 -9.37
CA PHE A 7 10.07 11.81 -9.42
C PHE A 7 10.42 12.76 -8.27
N GLU A 8 9.48 13.49 -7.67
CA GLU A 8 9.82 14.46 -6.62
C GLU A 8 9.91 13.83 -5.21
N VAL A 9 9.24 12.70 -4.98
CA VAL A 9 9.41 11.89 -3.75
C VAL A 9 10.76 11.14 -3.75
N ILE A 10 11.29 10.81 -4.94
CA ILE A 10 12.53 10.03 -5.18
C ILE A 10 13.82 10.69 -4.63
N LYS A 11 13.86 11.98 -4.31
CA LYS A 11 15.12 12.60 -3.80
C LYS A 11 15.53 12.18 -2.38
N LYS A 12 14.68 11.46 -1.62
CA LYS A 12 14.98 11.05 -0.23
C LYS A 12 15.18 9.55 -0.01
N GLY A 13 14.59 8.68 -0.84
CA GLY A 13 14.76 7.23 -0.76
C GLY A 13 15.56 6.72 -1.96
N LYS A 14 16.69 6.05 -1.73
CA LYS A 14 17.43 5.37 -2.80
C LYS A 14 16.74 4.03 -3.08
N ASN A 15 16.64 3.64 -4.35
CA ASN A 15 16.24 2.32 -4.87
C ASN A 15 14.74 2.05 -5.10
N MET A 16 14.09 2.83 -5.96
CA MET A 16 12.88 2.37 -6.67
C MET A 16 13.26 1.98 -8.10
N ASP A 17 13.19 0.67 -8.41
CA ASP A 17 13.36 0.16 -9.76
C ASP A 17 11.98 -0.05 -10.40
N ILE A 18 11.67 0.71 -11.46
CA ILE A 18 10.60 0.34 -12.39
C ILE A 18 11.18 -0.77 -13.26
N ILE A 19 11.02 -2.03 -12.85
CA ILE A 19 11.52 -3.17 -13.63
C ILE A 19 10.58 -3.36 -14.82
N GLY A 20 10.92 -2.71 -15.93
CA GLY A 20 10.23 -2.87 -17.20
C GLY A 20 10.36 -4.30 -17.73
N LYS A 21 9.31 -5.10 -17.51
CA LYS A 21 8.89 -6.14 -18.46
C LYS A 21 7.40 -6.46 -18.42
N GLU A 22 6.74 -6.15 -17.31
CA GLU A 22 5.28 -6.12 -17.10
C GLU A 22 5.06 -4.97 -16.10
N ASP A 23 4.03 -4.12 -16.25
CA ASP A 23 3.85 -2.79 -15.62
C ASP A 23 3.73 -2.75 -14.07
N ILE A 24 4.59 -3.45 -13.33
CA ILE A 24 4.53 -3.61 -11.88
C ILE A 24 5.50 -2.63 -11.21
N LEU A 25 4.99 -1.85 -10.25
CA LEU A 25 5.79 -0.99 -9.38
C LEU A 25 6.44 -1.82 -8.27
N ASN A 26 7.78 -1.85 -8.23
CA ASN A 26 8.53 -2.46 -7.13
C ASN A 26 9.13 -1.38 -6.21
N ILE A 27 8.86 -1.53 -4.92
CA ILE A 27 9.34 -0.65 -3.86
C ILE A 27 10.01 -1.53 -2.81
N ASP A 28 11.33 -1.38 -2.68
CA ASP A 28 12.15 -2.18 -1.79
C ASP A 28 13.15 -1.30 -1.02
N ASP A 29 13.37 -1.61 0.26
CA ASP A 29 14.34 -0.94 1.15
C ASP A 29 14.25 0.61 1.14
N CYS A 30 13.02 1.14 1.14
CA CYS A 30 12.73 2.57 1.07
C CYS A 30 12.12 3.13 2.37
N GLU A 31 12.38 4.41 2.66
CA GLU A 31 11.81 5.16 3.78
C GLU A 31 10.70 6.10 3.27
N PHE A 32 9.44 5.79 3.60
CA PHE A 32 8.26 6.58 3.25
C PHE A 32 7.52 7.18 4.43
N SER A 33 8.06 7.14 5.67
CA SER A 33 7.32 7.66 6.81
C SER A 33 6.88 9.11 6.62
N LYS A 34 5.64 9.40 7.00
CA LYS A 34 4.99 10.72 6.84
C LYS A 34 4.90 11.20 5.38
N THR A 35 4.82 10.28 4.42
CA THR A 35 4.58 10.61 3.02
C THR A 35 3.09 10.61 2.72
N THR A 36 2.67 11.45 1.77
CA THR A 36 1.34 11.43 1.19
C THR A 36 1.46 10.98 -0.26
N ILE A 37 0.79 9.90 -0.61
CA ILE A 37 0.73 9.40 -1.99
C ILE A 37 -0.73 9.43 -2.42
N ASN A 38 -1.01 10.20 -3.47
CA ASN A 38 -2.36 10.48 -3.92
C ASN A 38 -2.47 10.24 -5.42
N ASN A 39 -3.64 9.78 -5.89
CA ASN A 39 -3.96 9.62 -7.32
C ASN A 39 -2.90 8.79 -8.07
N THR A 40 -2.44 7.70 -7.46
CA THR A 40 -1.39 6.83 -8.01
C THR A 40 -1.95 5.44 -8.19
N ASP A 41 -1.71 4.87 -9.37
CA ASP A 41 -1.99 3.47 -9.64
C ASP A 41 -0.89 2.60 -9.03
N MET A 42 -1.26 1.69 -8.13
CA MET A 42 -0.38 0.72 -7.49
C MET A 42 -0.87 -0.71 -7.73
N GLU A 43 -1.67 -0.93 -8.77
CA GLU A 43 -2.16 -2.27 -9.12
C GLU A 43 -0.97 -3.23 -9.26
N ASN A 44 -1.09 -4.40 -8.61
CA ASN A 44 -0.08 -5.46 -8.60
C ASN A 44 1.29 -5.05 -8.04
N ALA A 45 1.41 -3.88 -7.40
CA ALA A 45 2.67 -3.41 -6.83
C ALA A 45 3.23 -4.37 -5.77
N VAL A 46 4.55 -4.38 -5.64
CA VAL A 46 5.25 -5.12 -4.59
C VAL A 46 5.97 -4.13 -3.70
N ILE A 47 5.61 -4.14 -2.42
CA ILE A 47 6.16 -3.24 -1.39
C ILE A 47 6.79 -4.11 -0.31
N THR A 48 8.11 -4.08 -0.21
CA THR A 48 8.87 -4.95 0.69
C THR A 48 9.86 -4.15 1.52
N ASP A 49 9.99 -4.47 2.80
CA ASP A 49 11.01 -3.90 3.71
C ASP A 49 10.99 -2.35 3.77
N VAL A 50 9.79 -1.77 3.68
CA VAL A 50 9.58 -0.32 3.66
C VAL A 50 9.04 0.20 5.01
N ASN A 51 9.48 1.38 5.42
CA ASN A 51 8.85 2.10 6.53
C ASN A 51 7.75 3.05 6.02
N MET A 52 6.47 2.73 6.30
CA MET A 52 5.31 3.53 5.92
C MET A 52 4.63 4.23 7.10
N LYS A 53 5.31 4.36 8.24
CA LYS A 53 4.70 4.92 9.46
C LYS A 53 4.12 6.33 9.24
N ASN A 54 2.89 6.54 9.70
CA ASN A 54 2.15 7.81 9.57
C ASN A 54 2.02 8.31 8.12
N SER A 55 2.06 7.41 7.13
CA SER A 55 1.82 7.78 5.73
C SER A 55 0.33 7.80 5.43
N LYS A 56 -0.05 8.57 4.42
CA LYS A 56 -1.43 8.65 3.94
C LYS A 56 -1.49 8.23 2.48
N PHE A 57 -2.48 7.39 2.16
CA PHE A 57 -2.78 6.95 0.81
C PHE A 57 -4.23 7.39 0.52
N GLU A 58 -4.41 8.25 -0.48
CA GLU A 58 -5.73 8.76 -0.88
C GLU A 58 -5.94 8.49 -2.37
N ASP A 59 -7.10 7.96 -2.75
CA ASP A 59 -7.45 7.68 -4.14
C ASP A 59 -6.37 6.81 -4.84
N ILE A 60 -5.98 5.71 -4.19
CA ILE A 60 -5.02 4.72 -4.70
C ILE A 60 -5.72 3.40 -4.96
N ASP A 61 -5.36 2.77 -6.08
CA ASP A 61 -5.71 1.38 -6.35
C ASP A 61 -4.61 0.45 -5.83
N PHE A 62 -4.93 -0.35 -4.81
CA PHE A 62 -4.05 -1.38 -4.24
C PHE A 62 -4.43 -2.80 -4.67
N SER A 63 -5.23 -2.95 -5.73
CA SER A 63 -5.69 -4.24 -6.22
C SER A 63 -4.49 -5.13 -6.56
N GLY A 64 -4.45 -6.33 -6.00
CA GLY A 64 -3.35 -7.28 -6.21
C GLY A 64 -2.00 -6.88 -5.58
N THR A 65 -1.91 -5.75 -4.88
CA THR A 65 -0.66 -5.32 -4.22
C THR A 65 -0.27 -6.29 -3.11
N LYS A 66 1.03 -6.55 -2.99
CA LYS A 66 1.61 -7.31 -1.87
C LYS A 66 2.47 -6.40 -1.01
N ILE A 67 2.15 -6.35 0.28
CA ILE A 67 2.86 -5.57 1.29
C ILE A 67 3.47 -6.52 2.31
N ASN A 68 4.80 -6.67 2.30
CA ASN A 68 5.52 -7.64 3.14
C ASN A 68 6.59 -6.95 3.98
N ASN A 69 6.74 -7.36 5.25
CA ASN A 69 7.74 -6.81 6.17
C ASN A 69 7.69 -5.28 6.34
N VAL A 70 6.50 -4.67 6.23
CA VAL A 70 6.28 -3.23 6.37
C VAL A 70 5.70 -2.89 7.74
N SER A 71 6.09 -1.75 8.29
CA SER A 71 5.41 -1.17 9.46
C SER A 71 4.17 -0.38 9.05
N LEU A 72 2.97 -0.95 9.25
CA LEU A 72 1.65 -0.31 9.02
C LEU A 72 1.07 0.39 10.27
N ASN A 73 1.92 0.74 11.24
CA ASN A 73 1.48 1.40 12.47
C ASN A 73 0.76 2.73 12.20
N ASN A 74 -0.43 2.89 12.78
CA ASN A 74 -1.34 4.05 12.63
C ASN A 74 -1.81 4.29 11.19
N VAL A 75 -1.84 3.26 10.34
CA VAL A 75 -2.53 3.34 9.05
C VAL A 75 -4.04 3.24 9.29
N GLU A 76 -4.79 4.13 8.66
CA GLU A 76 -6.26 4.08 8.62
C GLU A 76 -6.69 3.70 7.20
N ILE A 77 -7.61 2.74 7.09
CA ILE A 77 -8.22 2.31 5.83
C ILE A 77 -9.70 2.65 5.94
N THR A 78 -10.17 3.60 5.13
CA THR A 78 -11.51 4.17 5.21
C THR A 78 -12.07 4.35 3.81
N ASP A 79 -13.36 4.08 3.62
CA ASP A 79 -14.07 4.27 2.34
C ASP A 79 -13.42 3.53 1.15
N CYS A 80 -12.78 2.38 1.42
CA CYS A 80 -12.16 1.53 0.40
C CYS A 80 -13.04 0.31 0.07
N ASP A 81 -12.89 -0.21 -1.15
CA ASP A 81 -13.27 -1.59 -1.46
C ASP A 81 -12.22 -2.53 -0.86
N LEU A 82 -12.68 -3.49 -0.04
CA LEU A 82 -11.82 -4.43 0.69
C LEU A 82 -12.01 -5.88 0.23
N GLU A 83 -12.74 -6.10 -0.87
CA GLU A 83 -12.99 -7.46 -1.38
C GLU A 83 -11.67 -8.19 -1.66
N GLY A 84 -11.52 -9.39 -1.10
CA GLY A 84 -10.32 -10.21 -1.25
C GLY A 84 -9.08 -9.72 -0.50
N MET A 85 -9.17 -8.64 0.28
CA MET A 85 -8.07 -8.19 1.13
C MET A 85 -7.82 -9.18 2.27
N THR A 86 -6.55 -9.56 2.44
CA THR A 86 -6.13 -10.44 3.54
C THR A 86 -5.10 -9.79 4.45
N ILE A 87 -5.17 -10.05 5.76
CA ILE A 87 -4.11 -9.76 6.73
C ILE A 87 -3.57 -11.09 7.25
N ASP A 88 -2.28 -11.37 7.02
CA ASP A 88 -1.64 -12.65 7.35
C ASP A 88 -2.41 -13.88 6.80
N GLY A 89 -3.02 -13.73 5.63
CA GLY A 89 -3.82 -14.77 4.96
C GLY A 89 -5.25 -14.92 5.48
N ILE A 90 -5.70 -14.07 6.40
CA ILE A 90 -7.07 -14.04 6.91
C ILE A 90 -7.87 -13.00 6.13
N ASP A 91 -9.02 -13.38 5.58
CA ASP A 91 -9.91 -12.48 4.85
C ASP A 91 -10.52 -11.43 5.78
N ILE A 92 -10.40 -10.15 5.40
CA ILE A 92 -10.84 -9.04 6.25
C ILE A 92 -12.37 -8.93 6.34
N MET A 93 -13.10 -9.37 5.31
CA MET A 93 -14.57 -9.38 5.32
C MET A 93 -15.07 -10.45 6.28
N GLU A 94 -14.45 -11.65 6.28
CA GLU A 94 -14.75 -12.68 7.28
C GLU A 94 -14.47 -12.20 8.71
N MET A 95 -13.34 -11.50 8.94
CA MET A 95 -13.03 -10.89 10.23
C MET A 95 -14.06 -9.83 10.64
N TYR A 96 -14.52 -9.02 9.70
CA TYR A 96 -15.50 -7.97 9.94
C TYR A 96 -16.88 -8.55 10.29
N GLU A 97 -17.36 -9.53 9.53
CA GLU A 97 -18.60 -10.26 9.83
C GLU A 97 -18.55 -10.87 11.22
N PHE A 98 -17.46 -11.60 11.53
CA PHE A 98 -17.25 -12.18 12.86
C PHE A 98 -17.27 -11.10 13.96
N TYR A 99 -16.63 -9.95 13.76
CA TYR A 99 -16.67 -8.86 14.72
C TYR A 99 -18.09 -8.34 14.94
N GLN A 100 -18.88 -8.15 13.89
CA GLN A 100 -20.24 -7.64 14.00
C GLN A 100 -21.18 -8.61 14.70
N GLU A 101 -21.04 -9.91 14.45
CA GLU A 101 -21.81 -10.95 15.14
C GLU A 101 -21.51 -11.01 16.65
N ASN A 102 -20.27 -10.69 17.04
CA ASN A 102 -19.79 -10.81 18.41
C ASN A 102 -19.75 -9.49 19.18
N LYS A 103 -20.15 -8.38 18.54
CA LYS A 103 -20.20 -7.06 19.17
C LYS A 103 -21.42 -6.98 20.09
N LYS A 104 -21.19 -7.00 21.41
CA LYS A 104 -22.20 -6.77 22.44
C LYS A 104 -22.54 -5.29 22.59
#